data_AF-A0A1Q3JXR8-F1
#
_entry.id   AF-A0A1Q3JXR8-F1
#
_cell.length_a   1.000
_cell.length_b   1.000
_cell.length_c   1.000
_cell.angle_alpha   90.00
_cell.angle_beta   90.00
_cell.angle_gamma   90.00
#
_symmetry.space_group_name_H-M   'P 1'
#
loop_
_entity.id
_entity.type
_entity.pdbx_description
1 polymer ?
#
loop_
_entity_poly.entity_id
_entity_poly.type
_entity_poly.pdbx_seq_one_letter_code
_entity_poly.pdbx_strand_id
1 'polypeptide(L)'
;MRPFDGQGWINVYRTINNEPNLFGQPSWPAGNGTVAAAEIDGKLYFGVNSGSPGYTSTDRTDANSQRWNLIDKYPNVMTTGNIGEWPNDSLYHAETTILLRAARQNGGSLADRTIEIMVDRRICEGCNDALPILGLQLGNPTVRFSETKTGRVSVMSNGTWLIWRRR
;
A
#
# COMPACT_ATOMS: atom_id res chain seq x y z
N MET A 1 -9.24 13.69 -18.82
CA MET A 1 -8.27 13.12 -17.86
C MET A 1 -7.50 12.03 -18.58
N ARG A 2 -6.16 12.08 -18.56
CA ARG A 2 -5.32 11.00 -19.12
C ARG A 2 -5.41 9.79 -18.16
N PRO A 3 -5.48 8.55 -18.66
CA PRO A 3 -5.40 7.38 -17.78
C PRO A 3 -4.07 7.39 -17.01
N PHE A 4 -4.12 7.14 -15.70
CA PHE A 4 -2.91 7.02 -14.89
C PHE A 4 -2.14 5.75 -15.31
N ASP A 5 -0.93 5.92 -15.85
CA ASP A 5 -0.05 4.82 -16.22
C ASP A 5 0.74 4.31 -15.00
N GLY A 6 0.03 3.70 -14.05
CA GLY A 6 0.65 3.18 -12.83
C GLY A 6 1.70 2.09 -13.09
N GLN A 7 1.56 1.30 -14.17
CA GLN A 7 2.54 0.27 -14.52
C GLN A 7 3.84 0.89 -15.04
N GLY A 8 3.75 1.93 -15.88
CA GLY A 8 4.90 2.72 -16.29
C GLY A 8 5.63 3.32 -15.09
N TRP A 9 4.90 3.90 -14.14
CA TRP A 9 5.49 4.46 -12.92
C TRP A 9 6.14 3.42 -12.00
N ILE A 10 5.53 2.24 -11.84
CA ILE A 10 6.15 1.13 -11.10
C ILE A 10 7.46 0.71 -11.76
N ASN A 11 7.50 0.62 -13.10
CA ASN A 11 8.71 0.26 -13.82
C ASN A 11 9.81 1.31 -13.61
N VAL A 12 9.48 2.60 -13.70
CA VAL A 12 10.41 3.71 -13.41
C VAL A 12 10.92 3.64 -11.97
N TYR A 13 10.04 3.43 -10.99
CA TYR A 13 10.45 3.30 -9.59
C TYR A 13 11.45 2.16 -9.41
N ARG A 14 11.17 1.00 -10.02
CA ARG A 14 12.06 -0.15 -9.99
C ARG A 14 13.39 0.16 -10.67
N THR A 15 13.42 0.88 -11.80
CA THR A 15 14.68 1.27 -12.44
C THR A 15 15.53 2.19 -11.56
N ILE A 16 14.92 3.20 -10.93
CA ILE A 16 15.63 4.17 -10.08
C ILE A 16 16.14 3.54 -8.79
N ASN A 17 15.32 2.71 -8.13
CA ASN A 17 15.61 2.19 -6.80
C ASN A 17 16.28 0.80 -6.81
N ASN A 18 16.58 0.27 -8.00
CA ASN A 18 17.25 -1.01 -8.19
C ASN A 18 18.61 -0.84 -8.87
N GLU A 19 19.38 0.15 -8.40
CA GLU A 19 20.73 0.39 -8.91
C GLU A 19 21.54 -0.90 -8.92
N PRO A 20 22.30 -1.21 -9.97
CA PRO A 20 23.11 -2.41 -10.01
C PRO A 20 24.17 -2.38 -8.89
N ASN A 21 24.45 -3.54 -8.30
CA ASN A 21 25.62 -3.74 -7.45
C ASN A 21 26.92 -3.55 -8.25
N LEU A 22 28.07 -3.62 -7.58
CA LEU A 22 29.40 -3.47 -8.19
C LEU A 22 29.71 -4.47 -9.33
N PHE A 23 28.88 -5.50 -9.51
CA PHE A 23 29.00 -6.52 -10.55
C PHE A 23 27.95 -6.37 -11.66
N GLY A 24 27.23 -5.25 -11.71
CA GLY A 24 26.20 -4.99 -12.72
C GLY A 24 24.93 -5.81 -12.54
N GLN A 25 24.78 -6.53 -11.42
CA GLN A 25 23.55 -7.24 -11.09
C GLN A 25 22.60 -6.29 -10.38
N PRO A 26 21.28 -6.35 -10.61
CA PRO A 26 20.34 -5.55 -9.84
C PRO A 26 20.56 -5.75 -8.34
N SER A 27 20.66 -4.66 -7.54
CA SER A 27 20.77 -4.76 -6.08
C SER A 27 19.61 -5.54 -5.45
N TRP A 28 18.49 -5.65 -6.18
CA TRP A 28 17.33 -6.44 -5.87
C TRP A 28 16.85 -7.23 -7.10
N PRO A 29 16.60 -8.54 -6.98
CA PRO A 29 15.91 -9.29 -8.03
C PRO A 29 14.59 -8.58 -8.40
N ALA A 30 14.23 -8.57 -9.69
CA ALA A 30 12.95 -8.01 -10.15
C ALA A 30 11.72 -8.63 -9.44
N GLY A 31 11.92 -9.80 -8.81
CA GLY A 31 10.97 -10.53 -7.98
C GLY A 31 11.06 -10.29 -6.47
N ASN A 32 11.81 -9.31 -5.97
CA ASN A 32 11.76 -8.90 -4.56
C ASN A 32 10.88 -7.65 -4.35
N GLY A 33 10.11 -7.68 -3.26
CA GLY A 33 9.15 -6.67 -2.78
C GLY A 33 8.02 -6.23 -3.72
N THR A 34 7.03 -5.59 -3.13
CA THR A 34 5.83 -5.06 -3.79
C THR A 34 5.98 -3.56 -3.97
N VAL A 35 5.60 -3.05 -5.14
CA VAL A 35 5.50 -1.62 -5.41
C VAL A 35 4.04 -1.29 -5.75
N ALA A 36 3.52 -0.27 -5.09
CA ALA A 36 2.24 0.36 -5.37
C ALA A 36 2.48 1.77 -5.90
N ALA A 37 1.69 2.21 -6.88
CA ALA A 37 1.75 3.57 -7.42
C ALA A 37 0.34 4.16 -7.59
N ALA A 38 0.20 5.45 -7.32
CA ALA A 38 -1.05 6.19 -7.48
C ALA A 38 -0.77 7.66 -7.79
N GLU A 39 -1.65 8.28 -8.55
CA GLU A 39 -1.71 9.74 -8.67
C GLU A 39 -2.93 10.23 -7.87
N ILE A 40 -2.68 11.11 -6.89
CA ILE A 40 -3.70 11.65 -6.00
C ILE A 40 -3.54 13.16 -6.00
N ASP A 41 -4.61 13.88 -6.36
CA ASP A 41 -4.62 15.35 -6.46
C ASP A 41 -3.47 15.90 -7.33
N GLY A 42 -3.14 15.19 -8.43
CA GLY A 42 -2.06 15.55 -9.36
C GLY A 42 -0.64 15.27 -8.84
N LYS A 43 -0.49 14.59 -7.69
CA LYS A 43 0.79 14.19 -7.12
C LYS A 43 0.98 12.69 -7.20
N LEU A 44 2.19 12.28 -7.60
CA LEU A 44 2.57 10.87 -7.68
C LEU A 44 3.01 10.34 -6.33
N TYR A 45 2.44 9.21 -5.92
CA TYR A 45 2.77 8.49 -4.69
C TYR A 45 3.24 7.08 -5.01
N PHE A 46 4.19 6.61 -4.21
CA PHE A 46 4.68 5.23 -4.23
C PHE A 46 4.54 4.60 -2.85
N GLY A 47 4.12 3.34 -2.81
CA GLY A 47 4.18 2.48 -1.64
C GLY A 47 5.11 1.30 -1.89
N VAL A 48 5.87 0.92 -0.88
CA VAL A 48 6.73 -0.28 -0.91
C VAL A 48 6.62 -1.01 0.42
N ASN A 49 6.84 -2.32 0.45
CA ASN A 49 6.81 -3.05 1.71
C ASN A 49 8.09 -2.85 2.53
N SER A 50 8.01 -3.02 3.85
CA SER A 50 9.18 -2.99 4.73
C SER A 50 10.23 -4.01 4.27
N GLY A 51 11.47 -3.56 4.16
CA GLY A 51 12.59 -4.34 3.60
C GLY A 51 12.87 -4.05 2.12
N SER A 52 12.01 -3.28 1.44
CA SER A 52 12.28 -2.82 0.07
C SER A 52 13.10 -1.54 0.04
N PRO A 53 13.95 -1.33 -0.99
CA PRO A 53 14.55 -0.03 -1.27
C PRO A 53 13.50 1.08 -1.37
N GLY A 54 13.81 2.20 -0.73
CA GLY A 54 12.91 3.36 -0.63
C GLY A 54 11.84 3.25 0.45
N TYR A 55 11.80 2.18 1.25
CA TYR A 55 11.07 2.16 2.53
C TYR A 55 11.88 2.92 3.58
N THR A 56 11.27 3.91 4.24
CA THR A 56 11.97 4.84 5.15
C THR A 56 11.64 4.57 6.62
N SER A 57 12.43 5.16 7.52
CA SER A 57 12.12 5.19 8.95
C SER A 57 10.80 5.89 9.23
N THR A 58 10.45 6.93 8.48
CA THR A 58 9.17 7.63 8.61
C THR A 58 7.99 6.72 8.27
N ASP A 59 8.11 5.88 7.23
CA ASP A 59 7.07 4.91 6.90
C ASP A 59 6.90 3.86 8.02
N ARG A 60 8.02 3.44 8.65
CA ARG A 60 7.97 2.56 9.84
C ARG A 60 7.26 3.23 11.00
N THR A 61 7.50 4.51 11.25
CA THR A 61 6.84 5.27 12.33
C THR A 61 5.35 5.39 12.07
N ASP A 62 4.92 5.72 10.84
CA ASP A 62 3.51 5.82 10.50
C ASP A 62 2.79 4.46 10.64
N ALA A 63 3.41 3.39 10.14
CA ALA A 63 2.89 2.03 10.29
C ALA A 63 2.77 1.62 11.77
N ASN A 64 3.80 1.90 12.59
CA ASN A 64 3.77 1.64 14.02
C ASN A 64 2.65 2.42 14.73
N SER A 65 2.48 3.70 14.40
CA SER A 65 1.44 4.54 14.99
C SER A 65 0.05 3.99 14.67
N GLN A 66 -0.21 3.67 13.39
CA GLN A 66 -1.49 3.10 12.99
C GLN A 66 -1.71 1.71 13.58
N ARG A 67 -0.66 0.90 13.72
CA ARG A 67 -0.76 -0.40 14.38
C ARG A 67 -1.31 -0.29 15.79
N TRP A 68 -0.74 0.59 16.61
CA TRP A 68 -1.22 0.80 17.97
C TRP A 68 -2.64 1.38 18.01
N ASN A 69 -2.92 2.38 17.18
CA ASN A 69 -4.25 2.99 17.10
C ASN A 69 -5.33 1.98 16.69
N LEU A 70 -5.03 1.10 15.73
CA LEU A 70 -5.96 0.12 15.23
C LEU A 70 -6.16 -1.05 16.20
N ILE A 71 -5.11 -1.49 16.91
CA ILE A 71 -5.24 -2.48 18.00
C ILE A 71 -6.14 -1.95 19.11
N ASP A 72 -5.95 -0.69 19.51
CA ASP A 72 -6.77 -0.05 20.56
C ASP A 72 -8.24 0.08 20.15
N LYS A 73 -8.51 0.55 18.92
CA LYS A 73 -9.88 0.78 18.43
C LYS A 73 -10.61 -0.48 17.97
N TYR A 74 -9.90 -1.45 17.41
CA TYR A 74 -10.47 -2.65 16.79
C TYR A 74 -9.78 -3.94 17.28
N PRO A 75 -9.72 -4.18 18.60
CA PRO A 75 -8.95 -5.30 19.16
C PRO A 75 -9.43 -6.66 18.64
N ASN A 76 -10.72 -6.85 18.36
CA ASN A 76 -11.26 -8.11 17.86
C ASN A 76 -10.74 -8.51 16.46
N VAL A 77 -10.36 -7.53 15.64
CA VAL A 77 -9.86 -7.76 14.27
C VAL A 77 -8.34 -7.66 14.23
N MET A 78 -7.76 -6.73 15.00
CA MET A 78 -6.33 -6.40 14.93
C MET A 78 -5.48 -7.18 15.95
N THR A 79 -6.08 -7.84 16.95
CA THR A 79 -5.32 -8.64 17.93
C THR A 79 -5.25 -10.12 17.53
N THR A 80 -6.00 -10.52 16.50
CA THR A 80 -6.25 -11.92 16.12
C THR A 80 -5.36 -12.44 14.98
N GLY A 81 -4.61 -11.57 14.30
CA GLY A 81 -3.85 -11.93 13.09
C GLY A 81 -2.32 -11.87 13.23
N ASN A 82 -1.68 -13.02 13.48
CA ASN A 82 -0.30 -13.25 13.06
C ASN A 82 -0.31 -13.70 11.60
N ILE A 83 -0.16 -12.77 10.66
CA ILE A 83 0.10 -13.10 9.25
C ILE A 83 1.54 -12.65 8.96
N GLY A 84 2.49 -13.41 9.52
CA GLY A 84 3.93 -13.12 9.45
C GLY A 84 4.64 -13.30 10.79
N GLU A 85 5.90 -12.86 10.85
CA GLU A 85 6.74 -12.89 12.06
C GLU A 85 6.31 -11.80 13.09
N TRP A 86 5.47 -10.84 12.65
CA TRP A 86 4.96 -9.71 13.45
C TRP A 86 3.43 -9.65 13.37
N PRO A 87 2.71 -9.46 14.50
CA PRO A 87 1.27 -9.21 14.46
C PRO A 87 0.94 -7.95 13.65
N ASN A 88 -0.06 -8.00 12.77
CA ASN A 88 -0.45 -6.89 11.86
C ASN A 88 0.65 -6.43 10.88
N ASP A 89 1.44 -7.36 10.36
CA ASP A 89 2.48 -7.08 9.35
C ASP A 89 1.95 -6.35 8.11
N SER A 90 0.66 -6.50 7.79
CA SER A 90 0.01 -5.82 6.67
C SER A 90 0.08 -4.29 6.72
N LEU A 91 0.32 -3.70 7.90
CA LEU A 91 0.54 -2.26 8.03
C LEU A 91 1.91 -1.80 7.50
N TYR A 92 2.82 -2.73 7.24
CA TYR A 92 4.13 -2.45 6.66
C TYR A 92 4.20 -2.84 5.17
N HIS A 93 3.07 -3.23 4.56
CA HIS A 93 2.99 -3.61 3.14
C HIS A 93 2.87 -2.38 2.24
N ALA A 94 3.05 -2.59 0.92
CA ALA A 94 3.11 -1.50 -0.04
C ALA A 94 1.78 -0.73 -0.13
N GLU A 95 0.67 -1.45 -0.04
CA GLU A 95 -0.71 -0.97 -0.10
C GLU A 95 -1.02 -0.04 1.07
N THR A 96 -0.58 -0.41 2.28
CA THR A 96 -0.68 0.48 3.45
C THR A 96 0.26 1.67 3.30
N THR A 97 1.51 1.42 2.92
CA THR A 97 2.55 2.47 2.84
C THR A 97 2.15 3.61 1.90
N ILE A 98 1.57 3.33 0.74
CA ILE A 98 1.12 4.38 -0.18
C ILE A 98 -0.01 5.22 0.42
N LEU A 99 -0.96 4.60 1.11
CA LEU A 99 -2.07 5.30 1.77
C LEU A 99 -1.56 6.20 2.91
N LEU A 100 -0.64 5.70 3.74
CA LEU A 100 -0.05 6.49 4.83
C LEU A 100 0.77 7.67 4.30
N ARG A 101 1.58 7.45 3.25
CA ARG A 101 2.34 8.53 2.60
C ARG A 101 1.42 9.59 2.00
N ALA A 102 0.35 9.16 1.32
CA ALA A 102 -0.63 10.06 0.75
C ALA A 102 -1.35 10.86 1.85
N ALA A 103 -1.83 10.20 2.91
CA ALA A 103 -2.49 10.84 4.03
C ALA A 103 -1.57 11.86 4.72
N ARG A 104 -0.30 11.48 5.00
CA ARG A 104 0.70 12.37 5.60
C ARG A 104 0.89 13.66 4.82
N GLN A 105 0.92 13.59 3.49
CA GLN A 105 1.05 14.78 2.64
C GLN A 105 -0.26 15.55 2.44
N ASN A 106 -1.40 15.01 2.89
CA ASN A 106 -2.74 15.61 2.80
C ASN A 106 -3.33 15.93 4.19
N GLY A 107 -2.47 16.28 5.16
CA GLY A 107 -2.92 16.72 6.49
C GLY A 107 -3.38 15.58 7.42
N GLY A 108 -2.96 14.34 7.13
CA GLY A 108 -3.28 13.14 7.93
C GLY A 108 -4.56 12.43 7.51
N SER A 109 -5.25 12.89 6.47
CA SER A 109 -6.51 12.32 6.00
C SER A 109 -6.55 12.20 4.48
N LEU A 110 -7.35 11.26 4.00
CA LEU A 110 -7.72 11.05 2.61
C LEU A 110 -9.24 11.20 2.41
N ALA A 111 -9.93 11.86 3.34
CA ALA A 111 -11.36 12.12 3.23
C ALA A 111 -11.75 12.71 1.88
N ASP A 112 -12.95 12.31 1.43
CA ASP A 112 -13.58 12.75 0.19
C ASP A 112 -12.82 12.41 -1.11
N ARG A 113 -11.84 11.50 -1.04
CA ARG A 113 -11.07 11.06 -2.21
C ARG A 113 -11.53 9.72 -2.77
N THR A 114 -11.46 9.63 -4.09
CA THR A 114 -11.48 8.37 -4.83
C THR A 114 -10.07 8.14 -5.40
N ILE A 115 -9.43 7.05 -4.99
CA ILE A 115 -8.02 6.79 -5.24
C ILE A 115 -7.88 5.52 -6.07
N GLU A 116 -7.14 5.60 -7.17
CA GLU A 116 -6.76 4.43 -7.96
C GLU A 116 -5.29 4.08 -7.70
N ILE A 117 -5.07 2.86 -7.22
CA ILE A 117 -3.74 2.33 -6.88
C ILE A 117 -3.45 1.15 -7.80
N MET A 118 -2.33 1.24 -8.50
CA MET A 118 -1.77 0.12 -9.23
C MET A 118 -0.80 -0.63 -8.31
N VAL A 119 -0.89 -1.95 -8.21
CA VAL A 119 0.00 -2.79 -7.38
C VAL A 119 0.58 -3.90 -8.23
N ASP A 120 1.90 -4.11 -8.18
CA ASP A 120 2.56 -5.10 -9.04
C ASP A 120 2.55 -6.54 -8.51
N ARG A 121 1.85 -6.79 -7.41
CA ARG A 121 1.64 -8.12 -6.84
C ARG A 121 0.22 -8.30 -6.35
N ARG A 122 -0.07 -9.56 -6.05
CA ARG A 122 -1.28 -9.97 -5.34
C ARG A 122 -1.32 -9.30 -3.96
N ILE A 123 -2.47 -8.72 -3.63
CA ILE A 123 -2.77 -8.26 -2.27
C ILE A 123 -2.94 -9.49 -1.36
N CYS A 124 -2.24 -9.50 -0.23
CA CYS A 124 -2.27 -10.63 0.71
C CYS A 124 -3.57 -10.65 1.54
N GLU A 125 -3.87 -11.79 2.17
CA GLU A 125 -5.06 -11.92 3.03
C GLU A 125 -4.96 -11.03 4.29
N GLY A 126 -3.77 -10.71 4.81
CA GLY A 126 -3.70 -9.77 5.94
C GLY A 126 -4.06 -8.33 5.55
N CYS A 127 -3.78 -7.93 4.31
CA CYS A 127 -4.23 -6.66 3.77
C CYS A 127 -5.76 -6.65 3.56
N ASN A 128 -6.40 -7.81 3.37
CA ASN A 128 -7.86 -7.91 3.33
C ASN A 128 -8.49 -7.39 4.63
N ASP A 129 -7.90 -7.73 5.77
CA ASP A 129 -8.48 -7.37 7.06
C ASP A 129 -8.07 -5.94 7.49
N ALA A 130 -6.81 -5.56 7.25
CA ALA A 130 -6.27 -4.30 7.72
C ALA A 130 -6.69 -3.08 6.87
N LEU A 131 -6.71 -3.19 5.55
CA LEU A 131 -6.88 -2.03 4.66
C LEU A 131 -8.25 -1.33 4.81
N PRO A 132 -9.39 -2.05 4.91
CA PRO A 132 -10.68 -1.38 5.07
C PRO A 132 -10.75 -0.57 6.38
N ILE A 133 -10.26 -1.13 7.48
CA ILE A 133 -10.26 -0.48 8.79
C ILE A 133 -9.28 0.70 8.80
N LEU A 134 -8.11 0.54 8.18
CA LEU A 134 -7.19 1.66 7.96
C LEU A 134 -7.88 2.76 7.15
N GLY A 135 -8.65 2.42 6.11
CA GLY A 135 -9.44 3.37 5.33
C GLY A 135 -10.33 4.24 6.21
N LEU A 136 -11.02 3.67 7.21
CA LEU A 136 -11.81 4.45 8.17
C LEU A 136 -10.97 5.47 8.94
N GLN A 137 -9.75 5.11 9.35
CA GLN A 137 -8.85 6.04 10.06
C GLN A 137 -8.35 7.17 9.17
N LEU A 138 -8.22 6.92 7.87
CA LEU A 138 -7.76 7.90 6.89
C LEU A 138 -8.92 8.74 6.32
N GLY A 139 -10.04 8.87 7.03
CA GLY A 139 -11.17 9.68 6.58
C GLY A 139 -12.09 9.00 5.58
N ASN A 140 -12.04 7.67 5.50
CA ASN A 140 -12.94 6.84 4.71
C ASN A 140 -12.91 7.11 3.19
N PRO A 141 -11.72 7.07 2.54
CA PRO A 141 -11.63 7.21 1.10
C PRO A 141 -12.26 6.00 0.39
N THR A 142 -12.65 6.21 -0.87
CA THR A 142 -12.89 5.08 -1.78
C THR A 142 -11.57 4.74 -2.46
N VAL A 143 -11.12 3.49 -2.34
CA VAL A 143 -9.84 3.05 -2.90
C VAL A 143 -10.03 1.85 -3.81
N ARG A 144 -9.57 1.98 -5.05
CA ARG A 144 -9.53 0.92 -6.05
C ARG A 144 -8.08 0.45 -6.22
N PHE A 145 -7.83 -0.81 -5.91
CA PHE A 145 -6.56 -1.47 -6.20
C PHE A 145 -6.68 -2.30 -7.48
N SER A 146 -5.67 -2.20 -8.35
CA SER A 146 -5.53 -3.02 -9.56
C SER A 146 -4.21 -3.78 -9.53
N GLU A 147 -4.28 -5.11 -9.46
CA GLU A 147 -3.12 -6.02 -9.44
C GLU A 147 -2.59 -6.24 -10.87
N THR A 148 -1.42 -5.71 -11.22
CA THR A 148 -0.95 -5.75 -12.62
C THR A 148 -0.58 -7.16 -13.09
N LYS A 149 -0.12 -8.02 -12.18
CA LYS A 149 0.25 -9.41 -12.50
C LYS A 149 -0.96 -10.33 -12.73
N THR A 150 -2.06 -10.09 -12.03
CA THR A 150 -3.21 -11.02 -12.05
C THR A 150 -4.43 -10.44 -12.77
N GLY A 151 -4.43 -9.13 -13.03
CA GLY A 151 -5.57 -8.38 -13.55
C GLY A 151 -6.70 -8.20 -12.54
N ARG A 152 -6.52 -8.63 -11.28
CA ARG A 152 -7.57 -8.55 -10.26
C ARG A 152 -7.77 -7.12 -9.79
N VAL A 153 -9.02 -6.80 -9.49
CA VAL A 153 -9.43 -5.53 -8.92
C VAL A 153 -10.07 -5.75 -7.57
N SER A 154 -9.69 -4.90 -6.61
CA SER A 154 -10.35 -4.78 -5.31
C SER A 154 -10.76 -3.34 -5.08
N VAL A 155 -11.92 -3.12 -4.48
CA VAL A 155 -12.45 -1.79 -4.16
C VAL A 155 -12.91 -1.79 -2.71
N MET A 156 -12.42 -0.84 -1.92
CA MET A 156 -12.85 -0.63 -0.54
C MET A 156 -13.42 0.76 -0.33
N SER A 157 -14.38 0.84 0.59
CA SER A 157 -14.99 2.07 1.10
C SER A 157 -15.83 1.71 2.33
N ASN A 158 -16.11 2.68 3.20
CA ASN A 158 -16.94 2.48 4.40
C ASN A 158 -16.46 1.34 5.31
N GLY A 159 -15.14 1.13 5.41
CA GLY A 159 -14.57 0.08 6.26
C GLY A 159 -14.79 -1.34 5.76
N THR A 160 -15.18 -1.53 4.48
CA THR A 160 -15.39 -2.86 3.90
C THR A 160 -14.88 -2.95 2.46
N TRP A 161 -14.74 -4.17 1.95
CA TRP A 161 -14.53 -4.43 0.53
C TRP A 161 -15.88 -4.43 -0.20
N LEU A 162 -16.06 -3.49 -1.12
CA LEU A 162 -17.16 -3.50 -2.09
C LEU A 162 -16.90 -4.54 -3.19
N ILE A 163 -15.63 -4.72 -3.54
CA ILE A 163 -15.15 -5.72 -4.48
C ILE A 163 -13.87 -6.31 -3.91
N TRP A 164 -13.76 -7.63 -3.83
CA TRP A 164 -12.54 -8.31 -3.45
C TRP A 164 -12.05 -9.22 -4.57
N ARG A 165 -10.92 -8.83 -5.18
CA ARG A 165 -10.12 -9.66 -6.11
C ARG A 165 -10.90 -10.26 -7.28
N ARG A 166 -11.81 -9.46 -7.83
CA ARG A 166 -12.61 -9.78 -9.02
C ARG A 166 -11.75 -9.67 -10.28
N ARG A 167 -11.95 -10.58 -11.23
CA ARG A 167 -11.36 -10.51 -12.58
C ARG A 167 -12.24 -9.68 -13.51
#